data_AF-A0A2W6AAE2-F1
#
_entry.id   AF-A0A2W6AAE2-F1
#
_cell.length_a   1.000
_cell.length_b   1.000
_cell.length_c   1.000
_cell.angle_alpha   90.00
_cell.angle_beta   90.00
_cell.angle_gamma   90.00
#
_symmetry.space_group_name_H-M   'P 1'
#
loop_
_entity.id
_entity.type
_entity.pdbx_description
1 polymer ?
#
loop_
_entity_poly.entity_id
_entity_poly.type
_entity_poly.pdbx_seq_one_letter_code
_entity_poly.pdbx_strand_id
1 'polypeptide(L)'
;YGIRGMHLAYDLLDGYDALVIIDAMPQKDGSPGDVAVMEIGPEDLGSGDFDAHGMEPTAVLASLGHLGGTLPLTYIVGCHPGDLDENIGLTPAVGAAVDVAVTAVLDLLDHQLAGISSSDPARPAEHVRATATTREGEH
;
A
#
# COMPACT_ATOMS: atom_id res chain seq x y z
N TYR A 1 11.05 7.27 -4.00
CA TYR A 1 11.30 8.68 -3.68
C TYR A 1 11.90 8.69 -2.28
N GLY A 2 13.19 8.99 -2.13
CA GLY A 2 13.82 9.16 -0.80
C GLY A 2 13.29 10.44 -0.16
N ILE A 3 14.13 11.37 0.26
CA ILE A 3 13.73 12.67 0.83
C ILE A 3 12.96 13.64 -0.11
N ARG A 4 12.40 13.17 -1.23
CA ARG A 4 11.74 13.97 -2.27
C ARG A 4 10.25 13.65 -2.37
N GLY A 5 9.55 13.69 -1.24
CA GLY A 5 8.12 13.32 -1.14
C GLY A 5 7.22 14.17 -2.03
N MET A 6 7.51 15.47 -2.16
CA MET A 6 6.72 16.38 -2.99
C MET A 6 6.65 16.00 -4.47
N HIS A 7 7.70 15.38 -5.04
CA HIS A 7 7.65 14.96 -6.44
C HIS A 7 6.66 13.80 -6.65
N LEU A 8 6.51 12.91 -5.65
CA LEU A 8 5.52 11.84 -5.72
C LEU A 8 4.10 12.38 -5.79
N ALA A 9 3.77 13.40 -4.98
CA ALA A 9 2.43 13.99 -5.00
C ALA A 9 2.07 14.59 -6.38
N TYR A 10 3.04 15.20 -7.06
CA TYR A 10 2.82 15.72 -8.41
C TYR A 10 2.69 14.62 -9.45
N ASP A 11 3.55 13.60 -9.40
CA ASP A 11 3.45 12.46 -10.33
C ASP A 11 2.07 11.80 -10.20
N LEU A 12 1.55 11.63 -8.98
CA LEU A 12 0.22 11.05 -8.75
C LEU A 12 -0.94 11.83 -9.39
N LEU A 13 -0.76 13.12 -9.73
CA LEU A 13 -1.77 13.89 -10.47
C LEU A 13 -1.92 13.43 -11.92
N ASP A 14 -0.95 12.70 -12.47
CA ASP A 14 -1.02 12.15 -13.83
C ASP A 14 -2.00 10.97 -13.95
N GLY A 15 -2.57 10.50 -12.83
CA GLY A 15 -3.63 9.50 -12.79
C GLY A 15 -3.10 8.07 -12.86
N TYR A 16 -2.67 7.55 -11.71
CA TYR A 16 -2.26 6.15 -11.54
C TYR A 16 -3.42 5.28 -11.07
N ASP A 17 -3.48 4.03 -11.51
CA ASP A 17 -4.49 3.07 -11.05
C ASP A 17 -4.16 2.52 -9.64
N ALA A 18 -2.87 2.38 -9.34
CA ALA A 18 -2.38 1.87 -8.06
C ALA A 18 -1.02 2.46 -7.68
N LEU A 19 -0.72 2.49 -6.38
CA LEU A 19 0.54 2.93 -5.78
C LEU A 19 1.05 1.89 -4.78
N VAL A 20 2.32 1.50 -4.90
CA VAL A 20 2.99 0.65 -3.90
C VAL A 20 4.22 1.39 -3.40
N ILE A 21 4.26 1.66 -2.09
CA ILE A 21 5.39 2.30 -1.41
C ILE A 21 6.14 1.23 -0.60
N ILE A 22 7.47 1.31 -0.61
CA ILE A 22 8.33 0.41 0.16
C ILE A 22 9.12 1.27 1.15
N ASP A 23 9.06 0.95 2.45
CA ASP A 23 9.69 1.76 3.49
C ASP A 23 10.16 0.94 4.71
N ALA A 24 11.05 1.52 5.50
CA ALA A 24 11.46 0.98 6.81
C ALA A 24 10.46 1.44 7.88
N MET A 25 9.69 0.51 8.44
CA MET A 25 8.62 0.81 9.40
C MET A 25 8.82 0.06 10.71
N PRO A 26 9.17 0.76 11.81
CA PRO A 26 9.18 0.17 13.14
C PRO A 26 7.80 -0.36 13.51
N GLN A 27 7.76 -1.62 13.89
CA GLN A 27 6.55 -2.31 14.36
C GLN A 27 6.71 -2.61 15.84
N LYS A 28 5.67 -2.35 16.64
CA LYS A 28 5.74 -2.46 18.11
C LYS A 28 6.24 -3.81 18.60
N ASP A 29 5.84 -4.88 17.93
CA ASP A 29 6.17 -6.27 18.29
C ASP A 29 6.89 -7.00 17.12
N GLY A 30 7.47 -6.25 16.18
CA GLY A 30 8.18 -6.81 15.03
C GLY A 30 9.65 -7.11 15.32
N SER A 31 10.19 -8.12 14.64
CA SER A 31 11.61 -8.44 14.62
C SER A 31 12.29 -7.82 13.39
N PRO A 32 13.59 -7.48 13.45
CA PRO A 32 14.35 -7.03 12.29
C PRO A 32 14.14 -7.91 11.06
N GLY A 33 13.76 -7.30 9.94
CA GLY A 33 13.46 -8.02 8.69
C GLY A 33 12.01 -8.44 8.53
N ASP A 34 11.14 -8.31 9.54
CA ASP A 34 9.72 -8.62 9.38
C ASP A 34 9.09 -7.70 8.33
N VAL A 35 8.48 -8.29 7.31
CA VAL A 35 7.79 -7.58 6.24
C VAL A 35 6.29 -7.61 6.47
N ALA A 36 5.64 -6.45 6.40
CA ALA A 36 4.20 -6.30 6.49
C ALA A 36 3.69 -5.53 5.27
N VAL A 37 2.48 -5.88 4.82
CA VAL A 37 1.76 -5.16 3.76
C VAL A 37 0.51 -4.55 4.38
N MET A 38 0.29 -3.26 4.13
CA MET A 38 -0.88 -2.52 4.58
C MET A 38 -1.53 -1.81 3.40
N GLU A 39 -2.84 -1.92 3.29
CA GLU A 39 -3.63 -1.07 2.42
C GLU A 39 -3.86 0.27 3.12
N ILE A 40 -3.74 1.38 2.38
CA ILE A 40 -3.88 2.74 2.90
C ILE A 40 -5.09 3.38 2.23
N GLY A 41 -6.10 3.68 3.05
CA GLY A 41 -7.27 4.45 2.68
C GLY A 41 -7.16 5.93 3.06
N PRO A 42 -8.09 6.77 2.58
CA PRO A 42 -8.18 8.19 2.98
C PRO A 42 -8.30 8.40 4.50
N GLU A 43 -8.85 7.44 5.23
CA GLU A 43 -8.99 7.45 6.69
C GLU A 43 -7.66 7.23 7.43
N ASP A 44 -6.70 6.58 6.78
CA ASP A 44 -5.37 6.29 7.34
C ASP A 44 -4.41 7.46 7.12
N LEU A 45 -4.72 8.33 6.17
CA LEU A 45 -4.04 9.60 5.97
C LEU A 45 -4.42 10.52 7.14
N GLY A 46 -3.52 10.70 8.10
CA GLY A 46 -3.70 11.64 9.21
C GLY A 46 -3.99 13.07 8.73
N SER A 47 -4.14 14.03 9.65
CA SER A 47 -4.48 15.43 9.32
C SER A 47 -3.42 16.19 8.50
N GLY A 48 -2.38 15.51 8.00
CA GLY A 48 -1.42 16.07 7.04
C GLY A 48 -0.69 17.29 7.58
N ASP A 49 -0.35 17.31 8.88
CA ASP A 49 0.48 18.40 9.40
C ASP A 49 1.83 18.34 8.70
N PHE A 50 2.07 19.37 7.89
CA PHE A 50 3.12 19.46 6.90
C PHE A 50 4.47 19.58 7.60
N ASP A 51 5.10 18.46 7.94
CA ASP A 51 6.51 18.48 8.33
C ASP A 51 7.36 18.55 7.05
N ALA A 52 7.84 19.75 6.72
CA ALA A 52 8.77 19.97 5.62
C ALA A 52 10.10 19.20 5.79
N HIS A 53 10.33 18.61 6.96
CA HIS A 53 11.49 17.79 7.31
C HIS A 53 11.13 16.33 7.64
N GLY A 54 9.83 16.00 7.67
CA GLY A 54 9.28 14.69 8.03
C GLY A 54 8.73 13.99 6.80
N MET A 55 9.58 13.14 6.22
CA MET A 55 9.35 12.37 5.01
C MET A 55 8.46 11.14 5.25
N GLU A 56 7.36 11.31 5.98
CA GLU A 56 6.43 10.22 6.23
C GLU A 56 5.50 10.08 5.01
N PRO A 57 5.42 8.90 4.37
CA PRO A 57 4.68 8.72 3.14
C PRO A 57 3.20 9.11 3.23
N THR A 58 2.53 8.88 4.35
CA THR A 58 1.11 9.26 4.50
C THR A 58 0.90 10.78 4.52
N ALA A 59 1.85 11.58 5.02
CA ALA A 59 1.78 13.05 4.96
C ALA A 59 1.83 13.60 3.52
N VAL A 60 2.64 12.98 2.66
CA VAL A 60 2.69 13.31 1.22
C VAL A 60 1.36 12.97 0.54
N LEU A 61 0.82 11.79 0.84
CA LEU A 61 -0.44 11.33 0.28
C LEU A 61 -1.63 12.17 0.75
N ALA A 62 -1.64 12.62 2.00
CA ALA A 62 -2.65 13.54 2.55
C ALA A 62 -2.70 14.88 1.78
N SER A 63 -1.56 15.30 1.22
CA SER A 63 -1.47 16.53 0.42
C SER A 63 -2.11 16.40 -0.96
N LEU A 64 -2.32 15.18 -1.47
CA LEU A 64 -2.84 14.93 -2.82
C LEU A 64 -4.26 15.47 -3.01
N GLY A 65 -5.12 15.32 -1.99
CA GLY A 65 -6.49 15.85 -2.02
C GLY A 65 -6.54 17.38 -2.15
N HIS A 66 -5.60 18.08 -1.49
CA HIS A 66 -5.50 19.55 -1.59
C HIS A 66 -5.03 20.02 -2.98
N LEU A 67 -4.33 19.17 -3.72
CA LEU A 67 -3.85 19.45 -5.08
C LEU A 67 -4.87 19.05 -6.16
N GLY A 68 -6.04 18.54 -5.77
CA GLY A 68 -7.09 18.10 -6.69
C GLY A 68 -6.88 16.70 -7.26
N GLY A 69 -5.95 15.92 -6.69
CA GLY A 69 -5.77 14.51 -7.01
C GLY A 69 -6.63 13.59 -6.14
N THR A 70 -6.68 12.32 -6.52
CA THR A 70 -7.35 11.26 -5.76
C THR A 70 -6.31 10.21 -5.40
N LEU A 71 -6.35 9.70 -4.16
CA LEU A 71 -5.51 8.59 -3.75
C LEU A 71 -5.84 7.36 -4.61
N PRO A 72 -4.89 6.80 -5.37
CA PRO A 72 -5.11 5.53 -6.05
C PRO A 72 -5.18 4.40 -5.04
N LEU A 73 -5.51 3.18 -5.47
CA LEU A 73 -5.39 2.02 -4.59
C LEU A 73 -3.94 1.92 -4.08
N THR A 74 -3.74 2.11 -2.78
CA THR A 74 -2.42 2.36 -2.21
C THR A 74 -2.04 1.28 -1.21
N TYR A 75 -0.85 0.72 -1.38
CA TYR A 75 -0.25 -0.22 -0.45
C TYR A 75 1.09 0.31 0.06
N ILE A 76 1.39 0.03 1.32
CA ILE A 76 2.74 0.16 1.88
C ILE A 76 3.27 -1.24 2.22
N VAL A 77 4.45 -1.56 1.68
CA VAL A 77 5.25 -2.74 2.02
C VAL A 77 6.35 -2.30 2.98
N GLY A 78 6.14 -2.53 4.27
CA GLY A 78 7.04 -2.12 5.34
C GLY A 78 7.97 -3.23 5.79
N CYS A 79 9.24 -2.91 6.00
CA CYS A 79 10.19 -3.81 6.67
C CYS A 79 10.58 -3.25 8.05
N HIS A 80 10.52 -4.08 9.09
CA HIS A 80 10.99 -3.69 10.42
C HIS A 80 12.53 -3.53 10.40
N PRO A 81 13.06 -2.34 10.76
CA PRO A 81 14.50 -2.08 10.69
C PRO A 81 15.27 -2.85 11.76
N GLY A 82 16.53 -3.20 11.48
CA GLY A 82 17.40 -3.85 12.48
C GLY A 82 18.31 -2.90 13.23
N ASP A 83 18.77 -1.85 12.56
CA ASP A 83 19.65 -0.82 13.10
C ASP A 83 19.29 0.50 12.39
N LEU A 84 19.20 1.59 13.14
CA LEU A 84 18.86 2.93 12.66
C LEU A 84 19.99 3.94 12.96
N ASP A 85 21.12 3.49 13.49
CA ASP A 85 22.31 4.32 13.65
C ASP A 85 22.87 4.76 12.27
N GLU A 86 23.66 5.84 12.25
CA GLU A 86 24.24 6.40 11.03
C GLU A 86 25.32 5.49 10.42
N ASN A 87 24.87 4.46 9.70
CA ASN A 87 25.70 3.43 9.08
C ASN A 87 25.33 3.25 7.59
N ILE A 88 26.27 2.73 6.80
CA ILE A 88 26.02 2.36 5.40
C ILE A 88 25.70 0.87 5.32
N GLY A 89 24.56 0.55 4.70
CA GLY A 89 24.17 -0.82 4.38
C GLY A 89 22.99 -1.32 5.22
N LEU A 90 22.48 -2.49 4.85
CA LEU A 90 21.41 -3.17 5.57
C LEU A 90 21.99 -4.11 6.63
N THR A 91 21.28 -4.29 7.73
CA THR A 91 21.58 -5.41 8.63
C THR A 91 21.36 -6.74 7.91
N PRO A 92 22.00 -7.84 8.33
CA PRO A 92 21.80 -9.15 7.69
C PRO A 92 20.33 -9.58 7.63
N ALA A 93 19.55 -9.28 8.67
CA ALA A 93 18.13 -9.61 8.73
C ALA A 93 17.30 -8.81 7.71
N VAL A 94 17.52 -7.50 7.61
CA VAL A 94 16.84 -6.65 6.62
C VAL A 94 17.29 -6.97 5.19
N GLY A 95 18.58 -7.27 5.00
CA GLY A 95 19.10 -7.74 3.71
C GLY A 95 18.42 -9.02 3.23
N ALA A 96 18.18 -9.99 4.12
CA ALA A 96 17.45 -11.21 3.81
C ALA A 96 15.95 -10.97 3.52
N ALA A 97 15.38 -9.89 4.05
CA ALA A 97 13.98 -9.53 3.86
C ALA A 97 13.68 -8.90 2.50
N VAL A 98 14.70 -8.48 1.73
CA VAL A 98 14.51 -7.83 0.44
C VAL A 98 13.76 -8.74 -0.54
N ASP A 99 14.13 -10.02 -0.64
CA ASP A 99 13.46 -10.97 -1.54
C ASP A 99 11.99 -11.19 -1.14
N VAL A 100 11.70 -11.13 0.16
CA VAL A 100 10.33 -11.23 0.69
C VAL A 100 9.52 -10.01 0.29
N ALA A 101 10.07 -8.80 0.45
CA ALA A 101 9.40 -7.57 0.04
C ALA A 101 9.17 -7.52 -1.49
N VAL A 102 10.14 -7.95 -2.29
CA VAL A 102 9.99 -8.06 -3.75
C VAL A 102 8.86 -9.02 -4.12
N THR A 103 8.81 -10.18 -3.49
CA THR A 103 7.73 -11.16 -3.73
C THR A 103 6.37 -10.55 -3.40
N ALA A 104 6.24 -9.89 -2.24
CA ALA A 104 4.99 -9.24 -1.84
C ALA A 104 4.55 -8.15 -2.83
N VAL A 105 5.48 -7.34 -3.36
CA VAL A 105 5.18 -6.34 -4.38
C VAL A 105 4.69 -6.99 -5.68
N LEU A 106 5.35 -8.06 -6.14
CA LEU A 106 4.95 -8.77 -7.36
C LEU A 106 3.55 -9.38 -7.21
N ASP A 107 3.27 -10.01 -6.07
CA ASP A 107 1.95 -10.58 -5.78
C ASP A 107 0.85 -9.50 -5.80
N LEU A 108 1.11 -8.32 -5.21
CA LEU A 108 0.17 -7.19 -5.27
C LEU A 108 -0.08 -6.74 -6.71
N LEU A 109 0.98 -6.60 -7.52
CA LEU A 109 0.86 -6.18 -8.91
C LEU A 109 0.10 -7.21 -9.75
N ASP A 110 0.35 -8.49 -9.56
CA ASP A 110 -0.34 -9.58 -10.27
C ASP A 110 -1.84 -9.60 -9.91
N HIS A 111 -2.18 -9.42 -8.64
CA HIS A 111 -3.58 -9.30 -8.21
C HIS A 111 -4.27 -8.08 -8.82
N GLN A 112 -3.60 -6.94 -8.92
CA GLN A 112 -4.17 -5.74 -9.54
C GLN A 112 -4.30 -5.86 -11.05
N LEU A 113 -3.29 -6.40 -11.74
CA LEU A 113 -3.35 -6.66 -13.18
C LEU A 113 -4.47 -7.65 -13.53
N ALA A 114 -4.68 -8.67 -12.68
CA ALA A 114 -5.81 -9.58 -12.82
C ALA A 114 -7.16 -8.89 -12.59
N GLY A 115 -7.25 -7.99 -11.61
CA GLY A 115 -8.43 -7.17 -11.34
C GLY A 115 -8.77 -6.22 -12.50
N ILE A 116 -7.77 -5.50 -13.00
CA ILE A 116 -7.89 -4.54 -14.13
C ILE A 116 -8.26 -5.26 -15.43
N SER A 117 -7.71 -6.45 -15.68
CA SER A 117 -8.08 -7.27 -16.84
C SER A 117 -9.50 -7.86 -16.72
N SER A 118 -10.09 -7.88 -15.53
CA SER A 118 -11.46 -8.35 -15.28
C SER A 118 -12.50 -7.24 -15.26
N SER A 119 -12.09 -5.99 -15.02
CA SER A 119 -12.93 -4.81 -15.17
C SER A 119 -12.98 -4.36 -16.64
N ASP A 120 -13.64 -5.16 -17.48
CA ASP A 120 -14.17 -4.68 -18.75
C ASP A 120 -15.28 -3.64 -18.46
N PRO A 121 -15.16 -2.38 -18.92
CA PRO A 121 -16.14 -1.33 -18.66
C PRO A 121 -17.54 -1.59 -19.26
N ALA A 122 -17.72 -2.68 -20.01
CA ALA A 122 -18.99 -3.00 -20.68
C ALA A 122 -19.97 -3.87 -19.88
N ARG A 123 -19.69 -4.31 -18.64
CA ARG A 123 -20.65 -5.10 -17.85
C ARG A 123 -21.32 -4.29 -16.73
N PRO A 124 -22.64 -4.03 -16.80
CA PRO A 124 -23.35 -3.50 -15.64
C PRO A 124 -23.34 -4.54 -14.50
N ALA A 125 -23.09 -4.06 -13.28
CA ALA A 125 -23.00 -4.87 -12.07
C ALA A 125 -24.31 -5.65 -11.83
N GLU A 126 -24.27 -6.96 -12.04
CA GLU A 126 -25.39 -7.84 -11.70
C GLU A 126 -25.33 -8.21 -10.22
N HIS A 127 -26.42 -7.92 -9.52
CA HIS A 127 -26.64 -8.17 -8.11
C HIS A 127 -26.74 -9.69 -7.88
N VAL A 128 -25.68 -10.32 -7.34
CA VAL A 128 -25.75 -11.72 -6.89
C VAL A 128 -26.70 -11.79 -5.69
N ARG A 129 -27.97 -12.11 -5.93
CA ARG A 129 -28.88 -12.58 -4.88
C ARG A 129 -28.54 -14.03 -4.57
N ALA A 130 -27.94 -14.27 -3.41
CA ALA A 130 -27.89 -15.60 -2.82
C ALA A 130 -29.32 -16.03 -2.45
N THR A 131 -29.89 -16.99 -3.19
CA THR A 131 -31.11 -17.69 -2.78
C THR A 131 -30.72 -18.84 -1.86
N ALA A 132 -31.00 -18.69 -0.57
CA ALA A 132 -31.00 -19.82 0.35
C ALA A 132 -32.17 -20.74 0.00
N THR A 133 -31.88 -21.93 -0.54
CA THR A 133 -32.88 -23.00 -0.61
C THR A 133 -32.95 -23.67 0.76
N THR A 134 -34.02 -23.39 1.49
CA THR A 134 -34.45 -24.25 2.60
C THR A 134 -34.85 -25.60 1.99
N ARG A 135 -34.20 -26.69 2.39
CA ARG A 135 -34.80 -28.03 2.31
C ARG A 135 -35.19 -28.43 3.72
N GLU A 136 -36.48 -28.29 3.98
CA GLU A 136 -37.16 -29.02 5.04
C GLU A 136 -37.09 -30.53 4.74
N GLY A 137 -36.96 -31.33 5.79
CA GLY A 137 -36.81 -32.78 5.70
C GLY A 137 -38.09 -33.51 5.30
N GLU A 138 -37.98 -34.82 5.06
CA GLU A 138 -38.85 -35.82 5.71
C GLU A 138 -38.33 -37.25 5.51
N HIS A 139 -38.53 -38.05 6.57
CA HIS A 139 -38.38 -39.51 6.78
C HIS A 139 -37.00 -40.11 7.03
#